data_AF-A0A1I7BBD5-F1
#
_entry.id   AF-A0A1I7BBD5-F1
#
_cell.length_a   1.000
_cell.length_b   1.000
_cell.length_c   1.000
_cell.angle_alpha   90.00
_cell.angle_beta   90.00
_cell.angle_gamma   90.00
#
_symmetry.space_group_name_H-M   'P 1'
#
loop_
_entity.id
_entity.type
_entity.pdbx_description
1 polymer ?
#
loop_
_entity_poly.entity_id
_entity_poly.type
_entity_poly.pdbx_seq_one_letter_code
_entity_poly.pdbx_strand_id
1 'polypeptide(L)'
;MNATGEASHRLDGRAFDPSFRWRGWALSALVVLLLLLVFEASHRVLEARSQASLYRVIVAGESLTLDAETHAAFSRDLTRLAAEAEATLAARMAPWSQARLEQAFALLEAAVPGYLDWYFSLRGSYLRLAMGIAGDQAAWLEAQRHERLIEASGIEPALADLQVDHAARLADEQRAVVEAMSARLLERYAPRRVADAKTQAAPAFDLDSEMQETLPAALDTRRWRSAALGGSGLGLLAGRPLARRLAASAAGQSGRIALRALAARLGAGAARSFASGGTAAAVSAPTGPGALMVGAATTAVGLAGLVGGEFALLKLQETRHRPAFEARLRDGIDEARRDVARSLEGATSAAAARLAEGLESRSEEGKRMPSQARPDHYRILGQLKRPAGSDA
;
A
#
# COMPACT_ATOMS: atom_id res chain seq x y z
N MET A 1 -5.38 132.28 -27.79
CA MET A 1 -4.78 131.83 -29.07
C MET A 1 -4.11 130.50 -28.82
N ASN A 2 -4.49 129.50 -29.63
CA ASN A 2 -3.83 128.23 -29.90
C ASN A 2 -3.64 127.24 -28.72
N ALA A 3 -3.71 125.93 -28.92
CA ALA A 3 -4.27 125.10 -29.98
C ALA A 3 -4.22 123.65 -29.45
N THR A 4 -5.41 123.04 -29.38
CA THR A 4 -5.75 121.64 -29.69
C THR A 4 -4.62 120.67 -30.06
N GLY A 5 -4.62 119.51 -29.41
CA GLY A 5 -3.91 118.31 -29.81
C GLY A 5 -4.43 117.04 -29.11
N GLU A 6 -5.69 116.65 -29.36
CA GLU A 6 -6.25 115.36 -28.94
C GLU A 6 -5.91 114.27 -29.96
N ALA A 7 -5.03 113.36 -29.57
CA ALA A 7 -4.66 112.17 -30.34
C ALA A 7 -5.66 111.03 -30.05
N SER A 8 -6.39 110.62 -31.08
CA SER A 8 -7.31 109.49 -31.09
C SER A 8 -6.53 108.18 -31.24
N HIS A 9 -6.35 107.45 -30.14
CA HIS A 9 -5.81 106.10 -30.15
C HIS A 9 -6.92 105.10 -30.51
N ARG A 10 -7.01 104.73 -31.78
CA ARG A 10 -7.80 103.57 -32.26
C ARG A 10 -7.20 102.29 -31.69
N LEU A 11 -8.00 101.56 -30.92
CA LEU A 11 -7.75 100.17 -30.55
C LEU A 11 -8.21 99.28 -31.71
N ASP A 12 -7.25 98.82 -32.52
CA ASP A 12 -7.46 97.79 -33.52
C ASP A 12 -7.68 96.44 -32.81
N GLY A 13 -8.95 96.02 -32.77
CA GLY A 13 -9.36 94.68 -32.38
C GLY A 13 -8.92 93.64 -33.42
N ARG A 14 -7.69 93.14 -33.31
CA ARG A 14 -7.29 91.89 -33.96
C ARG A 14 -7.88 90.72 -33.18
N ALA A 15 -8.93 90.13 -33.74
CA ALA A 15 -9.47 88.85 -33.29
C ALA A 15 -8.36 87.80 -33.35
N PHE A 16 -7.83 87.42 -32.18
CA PHE A 16 -6.95 86.28 -32.05
C PHE A 16 -7.76 85.02 -32.37
N ASP A 17 -7.43 84.36 -33.48
CA ASP A 17 -8.01 83.07 -33.86
C ASP A 17 -7.54 81.99 -32.87
N PRO A 18 -8.41 81.48 -31.97
CA PRO A 18 -8.01 80.56 -30.90
C PRO A 18 -7.71 79.15 -31.43
N SER A 19 -8.01 78.87 -32.70
CA SER A 19 -7.91 77.53 -33.28
C SER A 19 -6.47 77.04 -33.50
N PHE A 20 -5.50 77.96 -33.63
CA PHE A 20 -4.11 77.58 -33.94
C PHE A 20 -3.29 77.16 -32.70
N ARG A 21 -3.61 77.68 -31.51
CA ARG A 21 -2.94 77.28 -30.26
C ARG A 21 -3.35 75.90 -29.77
N TRP A 22 -4.55 75.44 -30.12
CA TRP A 22 -5.10 74.17 -29.64
C TRP A 22 -4.40 72.95 -30.26
N ARG A 23 -3.97 73.04 -31.52
CA ARG A 23 -3.26 71.96 -32.23
C ARG A 23 -1.88 71.65 -31.65
N GLY A 24 -1.13 72.67 -31.21
CA GLY A 24 0.18 72.47 -30.57
C GLY A 24 0.07 71.80 -29.21
N TRP A 25 -0.96 72.15 -28.43
CA TRP A 25 -1.23 71.52 -27.14
C TRP A 25 -1.71 70.08 -27.29
N ALA A 26 -2.52 69.78 -28.31
CA ALA A 26 -2.98 68.41 -28.58
C ALA A 26 -1.82 67.47 -28.95
N LEU A 27 -0.86 67.92 -29.76
CA LEU A 27 0.34 67.14 -30.12
C LEU A 27 1.25 66.90 -28.91
N SER A 28 1.50 67.92 -28.09
CA SER A 28 2.30 67.76 -26.88
C SER A 28 1.62 66.84 -25.86
N ALA A 29 0.31 66.94 -25.70
CA ALA A 29 -0.46 66.04 -24.83
C ALA A 29 -0.40 64.59 -25.31
N LEU A 30 -0.49 64.35 -26.63
CA LEU A 30 -0.40 63.01 -27.21
C LEU A 30 0.99 62.38 -27.02
N VAL A 31 2.07 63.17 -27.18
CA VAL A 31 3.44 62.70 -26.93
C VAL A 31 3.65 62.34 -25.46
N VAL A 32 3.16 63.15 -24.52
CA VAL A 32 3.23 62.86 -23.07
C VAL A 32 2.46 61.58 -22.73
N LEU A 33 1.27 61.39 -23.31
CA LEU A 33 0.44 60.21 -23.08
C LEU A 33 1.10 58.94 -23.63
N LEU A 34 1.78 59.03 -24.77
CA LEU A 34 2.54 57.93 -25.35
C LEU A 34 3.78 57.58 -24.50
N LEU A 35 4.49 58.58 -23.97
CA LEU A 35 5.61 58.36 -23.04
C LEU A 35 5.16 57.71 -21.74
N LEU A 36 4.02 58.11 -21.19
CA LEU A 36 3.44 57.48 -20.00
C LEU A 36 3.06 56.01 -20.26
N LEU A 37 2.47 55.71 -21.41
CA LEU A 37 2.17 54.32 -21.80
C LEU A 37 3.44 53.47 -21.95
N VAL A 38 4.49 54.00 -22.58
CA VAL A 38 5.77 53.31 -22.69
C VAL A 38 6.40 53.12 -21.32
N PHE A 39 6.35 54.12 -20.45
CA PHE A 39 6.88 54.02 -19.09
C PHE A 39 6.11 52.99 -18.26
N GLU A 40 4.78 52.94 -18.33
CA GLU A 40 3.96 51.97 -17.62
C GLU A 40 4.18 50.54 -18.16
N ALA A 41 4.31 50.38 -19.48
CA ALA A 41 4.68 49.10 -20.08
C ALA A 41 6.09 48.66 -19.64
N SER A 42 7.04 49.59 -19.61
CA SER A 42 8.41 49.34 -19.14
C SER A 42 8.43 48.97 -17.66
N HIS A 43 7.64 49.66 -16.84
CA HIS A 43 7.51 49.39 -15.42
C HIS A 43 6.89 48.02 -15.17
N ARG A 44 5.83 47.63 -15.90
CA ARG A 44 5.25 46.29 -15.80
C ARG A 44 6.22 45.19 -16.23
N VAL A 45 7.02 45.43 -17.28
CA VAL A 45 8.06 44.48 -17.71
C VAL A 45 9.19 44.41 -16.68
N LEU A 46 9.58 45.53 -16.07
CA LEU A 46 10.58 45.56 -15.00
C LEU A 46 10.06 44.94 -13.70
N GLU A 47 8.80 45.15 -13.32
CA GLU A 47 8.17 44.49 -12.18
C GLU A 47 8.06 42.99 -12.41
N ALA A 48 7.64 42.57 -13.61
CA ALA A 48 7.60 41.16 -13.98
C ALA A 48 8.99 40.50 -13.96
N ARG A 49 10.07 41.25 -14.24
CA ARG A 49 11.46 40.76 -14.18
C ARG A 49 12.11 40.90 -12.80
N SER A 50 11.77 41.92 -12.02
CA SER A 50 12.35 42.18 -10.70
C SER A 50 11.66 41.41 -9.57
N GLN A 51 10.42 40.95 -9.81
CA GLN A 51 9.70 40.01 -8.94
C GLN A 51 9.87 38.54 -9.40
N ALA A 52 10.96 38.20 -10.07
CA ALA A 52 11.28 36.79 -10.30
C ALA A 52 11.44 36.12 -8.93
N SER A 53 10.39 35.43 -8.49
CA SER A 53 10.32 34.78 -7.19
C SER A 53 11.49 33.81 -7.07
N LEU A 54 12.40 34.11 -6.15
CA LEU A 54 13.50 33.22 -5.81
C LEU A 54 12.94 32.14 -4.87
N TYR A 55 13.09 30.88 -5.27
CA TYR A 55 12.70 29.73 -4.48
C TYR A 55 13.94 29.15 -3.82
N ARG A 56 13.89 28.93 -2.49
CA ARG A 56 14.95 28.24 -1.76
C ARG A 56 14.53 26.79 -1.57
N VAL A 57 15.27 25.87 -2.16
CA VAL A 57 15.10 24.41 -2.03
C VAL A 57 16.32 23.87 -1.31
N ILE A 58 16.15 23.07 -0.27
CA ILE A 58 17.24 22.34 0.39
C ILE A 58 17.19 20.92 -0.15
N VAL A 59 18.30 20.45 -0.73
CA VAL A 59 18.45 19.10 -1.28
C VAL A 59 19.75 18.51 -0.72
N ALA A 60 19.67 17.35 -0.07
CA ALA A 60 20.82 16.71 0.58
C ALA A 60 21.59 17.65 1.54
N GLY A 61 20.88 18.50 2.28
CA GLY A 61 21.42 19.50 3.20
C GLY A 61 21.96 20.76 2.52
N GLU A 62 22.00 20.82 1.18
CA GLU A 62 22.47 21.97 0.44
C GLU A 62 21.32 22.90 0.04
N SER A 63 21.42 24.17 0.43
CA SER A 63 20.44 25.19 0.04
C SER A 63 20.72 25.71 -1.38
N LEU A 64 19.81 25.38 -2.31
CA LEU A 64 19.76 25.83 -3.68
C LEU A 64 18.73 26.97 -3.82
N THR A 65 19.19 28.13 -4.28
CA THR A 65 18.30 29.24 -4.66
C THR A 65 18.09 29.20 -6.17
N LEU A 66 16.85 28.92 -6.59
CA LEU A 66 16.44 28.74 -7.97
C LEU A 66 15.52 29.90 -8.40
N ASP A 67 15.68 30.36 -9.64
CA ASP A 67 14.69 31.23 -10.29
C ASP A 67 13.40 30.46 -10.63
N ALA A 68 12.35 31.17 -11.03
CA ALA A 68 11.05 30.56 -11.32
C ALA A 68 11.06 29.55 -12.49
N GLU A 69 11.87 29.77 -13.53
CA GLU A 69 11.98 28.84 -14.67
C GLU A 69 12.72 27.57 -14.24
N THR A 70 13.83 27.73 -13.52
CA THR A 70 14.61 26.62 -12.98
C THR A 70 13.82 25.83 -11.92
N HIS A 71 13.00 26.50 -11.10
CA HIS A 71 12.10 25.84 -10.16
C HIS A 71 11.00 25.05 -10.88
N ALA A 72 10.40 25.58 -11.95
CA ALA A 72 9.42 24.84 -12.74
C ALA A 72 10.05 23.61 -13.42
N ALA A 73 11.31 23.70 -13.86
CA ALA A 73 12.06 22.56 -14.36
C ALA A 73 12.36 21.53 -13.25
N PHE A 74 12.72 22.01 -12.05
CA PHE A 74 12.95 21.17 -10.87
C PHE A 74 11.71 20.37 -10.50
N SER A 75 10.53 21.00 -10.40
CA SER A 75 9.28 20.29 -10.10
C SER A 75 8.95 19.22 -11.14
N ARG A 76 9.13 19.51 -12.45
CA ARG A 76 8.92 18.51 -13.51
C ARG A 76 9.88 17.33 -13.40
N ASP A 77 11.14 17.59 -13.10
CA ASP A 77 12.13 16.54 -12.89
C ASP A 77 11.84 15.74 -11.61
N LEU A 78 11.37 16.38 -10.55
CA LEU A 78 10.98 15.71 -9.30
C LEU A 78 9.83 14.74 -9.53
N THR A 79 8.76 15.16 -10.22
CA THR A 79 7.64 14.26 -10.58
C THR A 79 8.11 13.08 -11.44
N ARG A 80 8.98 13.34 -12.42
CA ARG A 80 9.55 12.28 -13.27
C ARG A 80 10.39 11.31 -12.45
N LEU A 81 11.26 11.81 -11.58
CA LEU A 81 12.10 10.99 -10.71
C LEU A 81 11.28 10.22 -9.68
N ALA A 82 10.16 10.77 -9.20
CA ALA A 82 9.23 10.06 -8.32
C ALA A 82 8.58 8.85 -9.03
N ALA A 83 8.18 9.00 -10.30
CA ALA A 83 7.66 7.87 -11.08
C ALA A 83 8.76 6.82 -11.39
N GLU A 84 9.98 7.25 -11.70
CA GLU A 84 11.13 6.34 -11.86
C GLU A 84 11.48 5.62 -10.54
N ALA A 85 11.36 6.32 -9.41
CA ALA A 85 11.58 5.79 -8.07
C ALA A 85 10.57 4.70 -7.71
N GLU A 86 9.28 4.89 -8.03
CA GLU A 86 8.25 3.87 -7.86
C GLU A 86 8.58 2.60 -8.64
N ALA A 87 8.86 2.73 -9.94
CA ALA A 87 9.19 1.59 -10.78
C ALA A 87 10.46 0.86 -10.30
N THR A 88 11.46 1.62 -9.86
CA THR A 88 12.71 1.08 -9.31
C THR A 88 12.46 0.32 -8.01
N LEU A 89 11.67 0.88 -7.10
CA LEU A 89 11.34 0.26 -5.82
C LEU A 89 10.59 -1.06 -6.03
N ALA A 90 9.58 -1.08 -6.90
CA ALA A 90 8.84 -2.28 -7.26
C ALA A 90 9.78 -3.35 -7.87
N ALA A 91 10.64 -2.96 -8.82
CA ALA A 91 11.58 -3.88 -9.47
C ALA A 91 12.59 -4.50 -8.49
N ARG A 92 13.02 -3.75 -7.45
CA ARG A 92 13.94 -4.26 -6.42
C ARG A 92 13.25 -5.14 -5.39
N MET A 93 12.01 -4.82 -5.03
CA MET A 93 11.24 -5.56 -4.03
C MET A 93 10.68 -6.88 -4.57
N ALA A 94 10.33 -6.95 -5.86
CA ALA A 94 9.71 -8.13 -6.47
C ALA A 94 10.52 -9.44 -6.30
N PRO A 95 11.80 -9.53 -6.72
CA PRO A 95 12.56 -10.78 -6.62
C PRO A 95 12.78 -11.19 -5.16
N TRP A 96 13.02 -10.22 -4.26
CA TRP A 96 13.18 -10.49 -2.84
C TRP A 96 11.89 -11.05 -2.22
N SER A 97 10.74 -10.44 -2.51
CA SER A 97 9.43 -10.86 -1.99
C SER A 97 9.06 -12.24 -2.51
N GLN A 98 9.30 -12.50 -3.81
CA GLN A 98 9.03 -13.80 -4.43
C GLN A 98 9.86 -14.92 -3.79
N ALA A 99 11.17 -14.71 -3.61
CA ALA A 99 12.05 -15.71 -3.02
C ALA A 99 11.67 -16.03 -1.56
N ARG A 100 11.37 -15.00 -0.75
CA ARG A 100 10.95 -15.20 0.64
C ARG A 100 9.58 -15.85 0.75
N LEU A 101 8.66 -15.53 -0.15
CA LEU A 101 7.35 -16.15 -0.22
C LEU A 101 7.44 -17.63 -0.62
N GLU A 102 8.26 -17.96 -1.61
CA GLU A 102 8.53 -19.34 -2.01
C GLU A 102 9.09 -20.15 -0.84
N GLN A 103 10.07 -19.60 -0.11
CA GLN A 103 10.63 -20.23 1.08
C GLN A 103 9.59 -20.47 2.17
N ALA A 104 8.72 -19.48 2.44
CA ALA A 104 7.66 -19.64 3.44
C ALA A 104 6.67 -20.75 3.03
N PHE A 105 6.18 -20.72 1.79
CA PHE A 105 5.19 -21.68 1.30
C PHE A 105 5.74 -23.08 1.05
N ALA A 106 7.04 -23.25 0.82
CA ALA A 106 7.67 -24.56 0.72
C ALA A 106 7.48 -25.40 2.00
N LEU A 107 7.44 -24.75 3.17
CA LEU A 107 7.14 -25.41 4.46
C LEU A 107 5.73 -26.01 4.46
N LEU A 108 4.76 -25.26 3.96
CA LEU A 108 3.36 -25.69 3.88
C LEU A 108 3.19 -26.84 2.87
N GLU A 109 3.85 -26.77 1.72
CA GLU A 109 3.86 -27.85 0.73
C GLU A 109 4.47 -29.13 1.28
N ALA A 110 5.59 -29.02 2.01
CA ALA A 110 6.26 -30.16 2.64
C ALA A 110 5.39 -30.86 3.71
N ALA A 111 4.44 -30.13 4.31
CA ALA A 111 3.50 -30.68 5.28
C ALA A 111 2.28 -31.41 4.65
N VAL A 112 2.01 -31.20 3.35
CA VAL A 112 0.86 -31.82 2.65
C VAL A 112 0.87 -33.35 2.75
N PRO A 113 1.99 -34.07 2.48
CA PRO A 113 2.00 -35.52 2.60
C PRO A 113 1.61 -36.02 3.98
N GLY A 114 2.10 -35.39 5.05
CA GLY A 114 1.77 -35.77 6.43
C GLY A 114 0.28 -35.60 6.76
N TYR A 115 -0.34 -34.52 6.27
CA TYR A 115 -1.79 -34.34 6.38
C TYR A 115 -2.57 -35.41 5.62
N LEU A 116 -2.13 -35.75 4.39
CA LEU A 116 -2.78 -36.77 3.57
C LEU A 116 -2.68 -38.16 4.20
N ASP A 117 -1.52 -38.51 4.74
CA ASP A 117 -1.31 -39.79 5.42
C ASP A 117 -2.27 -39.94 6.61
N TRP A 118 -2.46 -38.88 7.40
CA TRP A 118 -3.48 -38.87 8.45
C TRP A 118 -4.90 -38.97 7.88
N TYR A 119 -5.24 -38.16 6.86
CA TYR A 119 -6.60 -38.07 6.31
C TYR A 119 -7.09 -39.42 5.75
N PHE A 120 -6.20 -40.13 5.04
CA PHE A 120 -6.46 -41.45 4.48
C PHE A 120 -6.14 -42.59 5.44
N SER A 121 -5.58 -42.35 6.62
CA SER A 121 -5.38 -43.39 7.62
C SER A 121 -6.69 -44.00 8.11
N LEU A 122 -6.60 -45.21 8.66
CA LEU A 122 -7.73 -45.89 9.31
C LEU A 122 -8.32 -45.03 10.44
N ARG A 123 -7.45 -44.49 11.31
CA ARG A 123 -7.84 -43.61 12.42
C ARG A 123 -8.56 -42.35 11.92
N GLY A 124 -7.99 -41.67 10.91
CA GLY A 124 -8.60 -40.47 10.32
C GLY A 124 -9.96 -40.75 9.69
N SER A 125 -10.12 -41.92 9.07
CA SER A 125 -11.40 -42.34 8.46
C SER A 125 -12.48 -42.60 9.52
N TYR A 126 -12.17 -43.27 10.62
CA TYR A 126 -13.13 -43.46 11.72
C TYR A 126 -13.50 -42.17 12.43
N LEU A 127 -12.54 -41.27 12.67
CA LEU A 127 -12.82 -39.96 13.28
C LEU A 127 -13.73 -39.12 12.38
N ARG A 128 -13.48 -39.10 11.06
CA ARG A 128 -14.35 -38.41 10.10
C ARG A 128 -15.77 -38.98 10.11
N LEU A 129 -15.92 -40.29 10.22
CA LEU A 129 -17.22 -40.94 10.33
C LEU A 129 -17.94 -40.52 11.62
N ALA A 130 -17.26 -40.61 12.77
CA ALA A 130 -17.82 -40.27 14.06
C ALA A 130 -18.31 -38.81 14.09
N MET A 131 -17.50 -37.88 13.55
CA MET A 131 -17.88 -36.47 13.46
C MET A 131 -18.99 -36.21 12.42
N GLY A 132 -19.08 -37.04 11.37
CA GLY A 132 -20.21 -37.02 10.45
C GLY A 132 -21.54 -37.37 11.12
N ILE A 133 -21.52 -38.31 12.07
CA ILE A 133 -22.70 -38.68 12.88
C ILE A 133 -23.06 -37.58 13.87
N ALA A 134 -22.06 -36.93 14.47
CA ALA A 134 -22.27 -35.84 15.42
C ALA A 134 -22.76 -34.52 14.77
N GLY A 135 -22.71 -34.40 13.44
CA GLY A 135 -23.15 -33.21 12.70
C GLY A 135 -22.13 -32.06 12.63
N ASP A 136 -20.95 -32.21 13.25
CA ASP A 136 -19.90 -31.17 13.33
C ASP A 136 -18.65 -31.52 12.49
N GLN A 137 -18.81 -32.30 11.42
CA GLN A 137 -17.68 -32.78 10.63
C GLN A 137 -16.89 -31.64 9.97
N ALA A 138 -17.57 -30.58 9.53
CA ALA A 138 -16.93 -29.49 8.78
C ALA A 138 -15.98 -28.66 9.67
N ALA A 139 -16.46 -28.20 10.83
CA ALA A 139 -15.62 -27.41 11.74
C ALA A 139 -14.51 -28.25 12.36
N TRP A 140 -14.77 -29.53 12.63
CA TRP A 140 -13.73 -30.44 13.10
C TRP A 140 -12.64 -30.71 12.04
N LEU A 141 -13.02 -30.94 10.78
CA LEU A 141 -12.05 -31.11 9.69
C LEU A 141 -11.22 -29.85 9.44
N GLU A 142 -11.84 -28.69 9.62
CA GLU A 142 -11.17 -27.40 9.59
C GLU A 142 -10.09 -27.30 10.68
N ALA A 143 -10.46 -27.62 11.93
CA ALA A 143 -9.53 -27.62 13.06
C ALA A 143 -8.37 -28.60 12.84
N GLN A 144 -8.65 -29.82 12.35
CA GLN A 144 -7.60 -30.80 12.06
C GLN A 144 -6.68 -30.37 10.90
N ARG A 145 -7.20 -29.67 9.89
CA ARG A 145 -6.34 -29.11 8.84
C ARG A 145 -5.46 -28.01 9.41
N HIS A 146 -6.02 -27.11 10.22
CA HIS A 146 -5.25 -26.06 10.86
C HIS A 146 -4.12 -26.65 11.73
N GLU A 147 -4.42 -27.57 12.64
CA GLU A 147 -3.43 -28.22 13.51
C GLU A 147 -2.36 -28.98 12.70
N ARG A 148 -2.77 -29.85 11.77
CA ARG A 148 -1.87 -30.82 11.13
C ARG A 148 -1.18 -30.32 9.87
N LEU A 149 -1.74 -29.32 9.21
CA LEU A 149 -1.18 -28.76 7.97
C LEU A 149 -0.62 -27.36 8.21
N ILE A 150 -1.34 -26.48 8.90
CA ILE A 150 -0.95 -25.07 9.05
C ILE A 150 0.04 -24.91 10.21
N GLU A 151 -0.38 -25.23 11.43
CA GLU A 151 0.45 -25.12 12.63
C GLU A 151 1.69 -26.01 12.53
N ALA A 152 1.52 -27.28 12.16
CA ALA A 152 2.63 -28.21 11.99
C ALA A 152 3.65 -27.81 10.90
N SER A 153 3.24 -27.03 9.89
CA SER A 153 4.19 -26.54 8.86
C SER A 153 5.05 -25.37 9.34
N GLY A 154 4.62 -24.64 10.37
CA GLY A 154 5.27 -23.39 10.75
C GLY A 154 5.07 -22.25 9.73
N ILE A 155 4.10 -22.35 8.82
CA ILE A 155 3.82 -21.28 7.84
C ILE A 155 3.42 -19.97 8.52
N GLU A 156 2.71 -20.02 9.64
CA GLU A 156 2.25 -18.82 10.35
C GLU A 156 3.40 -17.94 10.86
N PRO A 157 4.35 -18.47 11.67
CA PRO A 157 5.51 -17.68 12.05
C PRO A 157 6.34 -17.27 10.83
N ALA A 158 6.48 -18.11 9.81
CA ALA A 158 7.20 -17.75 8.58
C ALA A 158 6.57 -16.56 7.83
N LEU A 159 5.24 -16.49 7.75
CA LEU A 159 4.52 -15.36 7.15
C LEU A 159 4.55 -14.10 8.04
N ALA A 160 4.61 -14.27 9.37
CA ALA A 160 4.78 -13.16 10.29
C ALA A 160 6.19 -12.54 10.16
N ASP A 161 7.22 -13.38 10.07
CA ASP A 161 8.60 -12.95 9.84
C ASP A 161 8.73 -12.27 8.47
N LEU A 162 8.14 -12.85 7.42
CA LEU A 162 8.09 -12.24 6.08
C LEU A 162 7.53 -10.81 6.11
N GLN A 163 6.49 -10.55 6.91
CA GLN A 163 5.90 -9.21 7.02
C GLN A 163 6.86 -8.21 7.66
N VAL A 164 7.51 -8.62 8.76
CA VAL A 164 8.48 -7.78 9.47
C VAL A 164 9.66 -7.48 8.54
N ASP A 165 10.18 -8.50 7.88
CA ASP A 165 11.29 -8.37 6.95
C ASP A 165 10.91 -7.53 5.73
N HIS A 166 9.68 -7.64 5.21
CA HIS A 166 9.20 -6.87 4.06
C HIS A 166 9.15 -5.38 4.40
N ALA A 167 8.61 -5.03 5.56
CA ALA A 167 8.57 -3.64 6.02
C ALA A 167 9.99 -3.06 6.21
N ALA A 168 10.90 -3.82 6.82
CA ALA A 168 12.29 -3.41 7.01
C ALA A 168 13.01 -3.23 5.66
N ARG A 169 12.88 -4.20 4.75
CA ARG A 169 13.48 -4.16 3.42
C ARG A 169 12.93 -3.00 2.58
N LEU A 170 11.61 -2.77 2.64
CA LEU A 170 10.96 -1.66 1.95
C LEU A 170 11.49 -0.31 2.44
N ALA A 171 11.68 -0.15 3.76
CA ALA A 171 12.25 1.06 4.34
C ALA A 171 13.66 1.34 3.82
N ASP A 172 14.51 0.31 3.76
CA ASP A 172 15.89 0.44 3.29
C ASP A 172 15.95 0.76 1.80
N GLU A 173 15.12 0.11 0.99
CA GLU A 173 15.04 0.39 -0.45
C GLU A 173 14.46 1.77 -0.74
N GLN A 174 13.45 2.22 0.01
CA GLN A 174 12.95 3.58 -0.07
C GLN A 174 14.06 4.58 0.23
N ARG A 175 14.81 4.40 1.33
CA ARG A 175 15.93 5.27 1.68
C ARG A 175 16.97 5.34 0.55
N ALA A 176 17.36 4.19 0.00
CA ALA A 176 18.33 4.13 -1.10
C ALA A 176 17.83 4.82 -2.38
N VAL A 177 16.53 4.69 -2.70
CA VAL A 177 15.92 5.35 -3.87
C VAL A 177 15.84 6.86 -3.66
N VAL A 178 15.48 7.30 -2.45
CA VAL A 178 15.46 8.71 -2.04
C VAL A 178 16.84 9.34 -2.15
N GLU A 179 17.86 8.71 -1.57
CA GLU A 179 19.24 9.21 -1.64
C GLU A 179 19.73 9.32 -3.09
N ALA A 180 19.43 8.32 -3.93
CA ALA A 180 19.76 8.36 -5.36
C ALA A 180 19.04 9.49 -6.10
N MET A 181 17.78 9.77 -5.76
CA MET A 181 17.02 10.87 -6.33
C MET A 181 17.61 12.23 -5.92
N SER A 182 17.88 12.43 -4.63
CA SER A 182 18.48 13.68 -4.12
C SER A 182 19.84 13.95 -4.75
N ALA A 183 20.69 12.93 -4.90
CA ALA A 183 21.98 13.06 -5.57
C ALA A 183 21.85 13.51 -7.04
N ARG A 184 20.91 12.93 -7.80
CA ARG A 184 20.64 13.32 -9.20
C ARG A 184 20.12 14.75 -9.31
N LEU A 185 19.25 15.17 -8.39
CA LEU A 185 18.76 16.54 -8.35
C LEU A 185 19.88 17.52 -8.02
N LEU A 186 20.71 17.21 -7.02
CA LEU A 186 21.84 18.05 -6.64
C LEU A 186 22.83 18.22 -7.80
N GLU A 187 23.25 17.11 -8.43
CA GLU A 187 24.17 17.13 -9.59
C GLU A 187 23.64 18.02 -10.72
N ARG A 188 22.33 17.96 -10.99
CA ARG A 188 21.72 18.70 -12.09
C ARG A 188 21.49 20.19 -11.79
N TYR A 189 21.20 20.55 -10.54
CA TYR A 189 20.77 21.90 -10.17
C TYR A 189 21.82 22.71 -9.40
N ALA A 190 22.84 22.09 -8.81
CA ALA A 190 23.93 22.80 -8.15
C ALA A 190 24.64 23.83 -9.07
N PRO A 191 24.95 23.53 -10.36
CA PRO A 191 25.57 24.51 -11.25
C PRO A 191 24.66 25.69 -11.65
N ARG A 192 23.34 25.57 -11.45
CA ARG A 192 22.33 26.58 -11.79
C ARG A 192 21.98 27.49 -10.61
N ARG A 193 22.69 27.33 -9.50
CA ARG A 193 22.50 28.14 -8.31
C ARG A 193 22.82 29.61 -8.61
N VAL A 194 21.91 30.50 -8.24
CA VAL A 194 22.16 31.94 -8.27
C VAL A 194 23.16 32.29 -7.16
N ALA A 195 24.43 32.51 -7.51
CA ALA A 195 25.41 33.10 -6.61
C ALA A 195 24.96 34.53 -6.26
N ASP A 196 25.09 34.94 -4.99
CA ASP A 196 24.70 36.26 -4.48
C ASP A 196 23.22 36.56 -4.16
N ALA A 197 22.38 35.55 -3.93
CA ALA A 197 21.14 35.77 -3.19
C ALA A 197 21.44 36.08 -1.71
N LYS A 198 21.86 37.31 -1.39
CA LYS A 198 22.00 37.83 -0.02
C LYS A 198 20.69 37.61 0.73
N THR A 199 20.67 36.58 1.57
CA THR A 199 19.77 36.24 2.68
C THR A 199 18.48 37.06 2.80
N GLN A 200 17.69 37.16 1.73
CA GLN A 200 16.29 37.50 1.88
C GLN A 200 15.60 36.24 2.39
N ALA A 201 14.70 36.41 3.35
CA ALA A 201 13.94 35.35 4.00
C ALA A 201 12.94 34.70 3.04
N ALA A 202 13.45 34.09 1.97
CA ALA A 202 12.65 33.28 1.07
C ALA A 202 12.20 32.01 1.82
N PRO A 203 10.95 31.57 1.62
CA PRO A 203 10.48 30.31 2.16
C PRO A 203 11.39 29.18 1.68
N ALA A 204 11.93 28.42 2.64
CA ALA A 204 12.81 27.28 2.36
C ALA A 204 11.97 26.01 2.34
N PHE A 205 12.09 25.23 1.27
CA PHE A 205 11.53 23.89 1.17
C PHE A 205 12.63 22.87 1.50
N ASP A 206 12.50 22.16 2.62
CA ASP A 206 13.49 21.17 3.08
C ASP A 206 13.16 19.76 2.61
N LEU A 207 13.65 19.38 1.43
CA LEU A 207 13.33 18.09 0.84
C LEU A 207 13.76 16.92 1.74
N ASP A 208 14.88 17.02 2.46
CA ASP A 208 15.38 15.90 3.25
C ASP A 208 14.54 15.67 4.50
N SER A 209 14.14 16.75 5.18
CA SER A 209 13.21 16.67 6.32
C SER A 209 11.87 16.08 5.88
N GLU A 210 11.36 16.46 4.70
CA GLU A 210 10.10 15.92 4.17
C GLU A 210 10.16 14.41 3.92
N MET A 211 11.25 13.96 3.31
CA MET A 211 11.44 12.56 3.02
C MET A 211 11.63 11.75 4.31
N GLN A 212 12.28 12.33 5.31
CA GLN A 212 12.42 11.73 6.64
C GLN A 212 11.13 11.71 7.46
N GLU A 213 10.20 12.65 7.27
CA GLU A 213 8.89 12.63 7.96
C GLU A 213 7.92 11.61 7.34
N THR A 214 7.99 11.42 6.02
CA THR A 214 7.10 10.51 5.28
C THR A 214 7.47 9.03 5.44
N LEU A 215 8.76 8.72 5.60
CA LEU A 215 9.23 7.34 5.80
C LEU A 215 8.64 6.66 7.07
N PRO A 216 8.73 7.23 8.28
CA PRO A 216 8.20 6.64 9.51
C PRO A 216 6.68 6.50 9.49
N ALA A 217 5.96 7.45 8.88
CA ALA A 217 4.51 7.41 8.75
C ALA A 217 4.03 6.25 7.87
N ALA A 218 4.81 5.89 6.83
CA ALA A 218 4.55 4.71 6.00
C ALA A 218 4.86 3.39 6.74
N LEU A 219 5.82 3.43 7.66
CA LEU A 219 6.38 2.28 8.36
C LEU A 219 5.79 2.04 9.75
N ASP A 220 4.75 2.76 10.17
CA ASP A 220 4.14 2.63 11.50
C ASP A 220 3.70 1.17 11.76
N THR A 221 4.64 0.40 12.28
CA THR A 221 4.61 -1.06 12.38
C THR A 221 3.50 -1.48 13.35
N ARG A 222 3.09 -0.56 14.23
CA ARG A 222 1.95 -0.70 15.12
C ARG A 222 0.63 -0.67 14.36
N ARG A 223 0.47 0.18 13.34
CA ARG A 223 -0.70 0.18 12.45
C ARG A 223 -0.76 -1.09 11.61
N TRP A 224 0.37 -1.59 11.13
CA TRP A 224 0.42 -2.87 10.42
C TRP A 224 0.05 -4.05 11.35
N ARG A 225 0.58 -4.09 12.57
CA ARG A 225 0.20 -5.11 13.58
C ARG A 225 -1.24 -5.00 14.04
N SER A 226 -1.78 -3.79 14.21
CA SER A 226 -3.18 -3.61 14.64
C SER A 226 -4.17 -3.95 13.52
N ALA A 227 -3.82 -3.64 12.27
CA ALA A 227 -4.61 -4.03 11.11
C ALA A 227 -4.53 -5.54 10.83
N ALA A 228 -3.45 -6.22 11.25
CA ALA A 228 -3.34 -7.68 11.33
C ALA A 228 -4.31 -8.35 12.31
N LEU A 229 -4.72 -7.65 13.36
CA LEU A 229 -5.68 -8.15 14.34
C LEU A 229 -7.12 -7.68 14.05
N GLY A 230 -7.29 -6.59 13.29
CA GLY A 230 -8.58 -5.91 13.06
C GLY A 230 -9.31 -6.23 11.74
N GLY A 231 -8.73 -7.01 10.84
CA GLY A 231 -9.42 -7.56 9.67
C GLY A 231 -9.68 -6.61 8.48
N SER A 232 -9.23 -5.34 8.52
CA SER A 232 -9.60 -4.34 7.50
C SER A 232 -8.45 -3.69 6.72
N GLY A 233 -7.18 -4.06 6.93
CA GLY A 233 -6.09 -3.55 6.08
C GLY A 233 -4.82 -4.36 6.22
N LEU A 234 -4.42 -5.09 5.17
CA LEU A 234 -3.12 -5.78 5.08
C LEU A 234 -2.82 -6.82 6.18
N GLY A 235 -3.82 -7.12 7.01
CA GLY A 235 -3.76 -8.13 8.03
C GLY A 235 -3.75 -9.53 7.47
N LEU A 236 -2.57 -9.93 7.04
CA LEU A 236 -2.25 -11.22 6.46
C LEU A 236 -2.73 -12.35 7.37
N LEU A 237 -3.76 -13.04 6.90
CA LEU A 237 -3.95 -14.48 6.93
C LEU A 237 -3.40 -15.22 8.17
N ALA A 238 -3.75 -14.78 9.38
CA ALA A 238 -3.44 -15.52 10.60
C ALA A 238 -4.28 -16.81 10.65
N GLY A 239 -3.76 -17.87 10.03
CA GLY A 239 -4.12 -19.27 10.23
C GLY A 239 -5.48 -19.73 9.76
N ARG A 240 -6.53 -19.22 10.41
CA ARG A 240 -7.94 -19.58 10.15
C ARG A 240 -8.46 -19.20 8.77
N PRO A 241 -8.22 -18.00 8.21
CA PRO A 241 -8.66 -17.69 6.84
C PRO A 241 -7.91 -18.52 5.80
N LEU A 242 -6.62 -18.84 6.03
CA LEU A 242 -5.85 -19.73 5.17
C LEU A 242 -6.42 -21.15 5.20
N ALA A 243 -6.64 -21.69 6.41
CA ALA A 243 -7.25 -23.00 6.61
C ALA A 243 -8.65 -23.07 5.95
N ARG A 244 -9.47 -22.01 6.08
CA ARG A 244 -10.82 -21.93 5.48
C ARG A 244 -10.77 -21.89 3.97
N ARG A 245 -9.81 -21.19 3.37
CA ARG A 245 -9.61 -21.18 1.92
C ARG A 245 -9.19 -22.54 1.41
N LEU A 246 -8.24 -23.20 2.08
CA LEU A 246 -7.86 -24.59 1.79
C LEU A 246 -9.04 -25.56 2.02
N ALA A 247 -9.94 -25.25 2.96
CA ALA A 247 -11.18 -25.98 3.14
C ALA A 247 -12.11 -25.83 1.94
N ALA A 248 -12.31 -24.59 1.48
CA ALA A 248 -13.21 -24.30 0.38
C ALA A 248 -12.75 -25.00 -0.91
N SER A 249 -11.45 -25.06 -1.18
CA SER A 249 -10.90 -25.82 -2.32
C SER A 249 -11.04 -27.34 -2.15
N ALA A 250 -11.00 -27.85 -0.91
CA ALA A 250 -11.07 -29.28 -0.60
C ALA A 250 -12.50 -29.83 -0.37
N ALA A 251 -13.46 -28.99 0.04
CA ALA A 251 -14.76 -29.39 0.58
C ALA A 251 -15.78 -29.81 -0.48
N GLY A 252 -15.59 -29.44 -1.76
CA GLY A 252 -16.60 -29.65 -2.81
C GLY A 252 -17.02 -31.10 -3.08
N GLN A 253 -16.27 -32.12 -2.61
CA GLN A 253 -16.58 -33.53 -2.92
C GLN A 253 -16.37 -34.54 -1.79
N SER A 254 -15.69 -34.19 -0.70
CA SER A 254 -15.21 -35.15 0.31
C SER A 254 -16.30 -35.68 1.25
N GLY A 255 -17.28 -34.86 1.64
CA GLY A 255 -18.37 -35.28 2.55
C GLY A 255 -19.30 -36.34 1.94
N ARG A 256 -19.52 -36.31 0.62
CA ARG A 256 -20.40 -37.25 -0.08
C ARG A 256 -19.80 -38.65 -0.26
N ILE A 257 -18.47 -38.77 -0.24
CA ILE A 257 -17.77 -40.04 -0.45
C ILE A 257 -17.86 -40.94 0.79
N ALA A 258 -17.72 -40.37 1.99
CA ALA A 258 -17.84 -41.12 3.24
C ALA A 258 -19.25 -41.70 3.45
N LEU A 259 -20.29 -40.91 3.15
CA LEU A 259 -21.68 -41.37 3.20
C LEU A 259 -21.99 -42.46 2.16
N ARG A 260 -21.44 -42.37 0.95
CA ARG A 260 -21.59 -43.41 -0.08
C ARG A 260 -20.88 -44.71 0.28
N ALA A 261 -19.69 -44.64 0.86
CA ALA A 261 -18.98 -45.81 1.35
C ALA A 261 -19.74 -46.50 2.50
N LEU A 262 -20.36 -45.72 3.40
CA LEU A 262 -21.22 -46.27 4.45
C LEU A 262 -22.50 -46.90 3.88
N ALA A 263 -23.15 -46.25 2.90
CA ALA A 263 -24.34 -46.77 2.23
C ALA A 263 -24.05 -48.06 1.44
N ALA A 264 -22.88 -48.18 0.81
CA ALA A 264 -22.43 -49.41 0.17
C ALA A 264 -22.13 -50.53 1.18
N ARG A 265 -21.62 -50.19 2.38
CA ARG A 265 -21.33 -51.13 3.48
C ARG A 265 -22.58 -51.64 4.20
N LEU A 266 -23.67 -50.87 4.21
CA LEU A 266 -24.91 -51.19 4.93
C LEU A 266 -25.93 -52.00 4.09
N GLY A 267 -25.63 -52.25 2.81
CA GLY A 267 -26.54 -52.94 1.89
C GLY A 267 -27.79 -52.12 1.55
N ALA A 268 -28.51 -52.51 0.50
CA ALA A 268 -29.69 -51.79 -0.01
C ALA A 268 -30.83 -51.62 1.04
N GLY A 269 -30.82 -52.42 2.12
CA GLY A 269 -31.80 -52.38 3.20
C GLY A 269 -31.66 -51.18 4.15
N ALA A 270 -30.44 -50.84 4.58
CA ALA A 270 -30.22 -49.72 5.51
C ALA A 270 -29.99 -48.37 4.81
N ALA A 271 -29.67 -48.36 3.51
CA ALA A 271 -29.73 -47.14 2.69
C ALA A 271 -31.15 -46.52 2.67
N ARG A 272 -32.19 -47.35 2.79
CA ARG A 272 -33.59 -46.92 2.79
C ARG A 272 -34.02 -46.27 4.11
N SER A 273 -33.45 -46.66 5.25
CA SER A 273 -33.75 -46.08 6.58
C SER A 273 -33.04 -44.75 6.84
N PHE A 274 -31.85 -44.54 6.26
CA PHE A 274 -31.16 -43.24 6.32
C PHE A 274 -31.81 -42.19 5.40
N ALA A 275 -32.45 -42.62 4.30
CA ALA A 275 -33.19 -41.72 3.41
C ALA A 275 -34.55 -41.28 3.99
N SER A 276 -35.09 -41.99 4.98
CA SER A 276 -36.43 -41.73 5.55
C SER A 276 -36.44 -41.12 6.96
N GLY A 277 -35.29 -40.70 7.49
CA GLY A 277 -35.20 -40.03 8.80
C GLY A 277 -35.59 -40.87 10.02
N GLY A 278 -35.52 -42.21 9.93
CA GLY A 278 -35.93 -43.11 11.02
C GLY A 278 -34.72 -43.72 11.76
N THR A 279 -34.45 -43.24 12.97
CA THR A 279 -33.35 -43.70 13.85
C THR A 279 -33.64 -45.01 14.60
N ALA A 280 -34.76 -45.70 14.35
CA ALA A 280 -35.23 -46.78 15.21
C ALA A 280 -34.84 -48.22 14.77
N ALA A 281 -34.41 -48.46 13.53
CA ALA A 281 -34.29 -49.83 12.99
C ALA A 281 -32.85 -50.41 12.93
N ALA A 282 -31.85 -49.73 13.50
CA ALA A 282 -30.45 -50.19 13.44
C ALA A 282 -30.00 -51.08 14.62
N VAL A 283 -30.86 -51.28 15.64
CA VAL A 283 -30.47 -51.94 16.90
C VAL A 283 -30.73 -53.46 16.89
N SER A 284 -31.58 -53.98 15.99
CA SER A 284 -32.01 -55.38 16.01
C SER A 284 -31.63 -56.22 14.78
N ALA A 285 -30.86 -55.68 13.84
CA ALA A 285 -30.27 -56.51 12.78
C ALA A 285 -29.07 -57.30 13.36
N PRO A 286 -28.89 -58.58 13.03
CA PRO A 286 -27.72 -59.38 13.45
C PRO A 286 -26.38 -58.84 12.89
N THR A 287 -26.42 -57.78 12.08
CA THR A 287 -25.28 -57.03 11.54
C THR A 287 -25.28 -55.56 12.00
N GLY A 288 -26.12 -55.19 12.97
CA GLY A 288 -26.19 -53.84 13.53
C GLY A 288 -25.03 -53.57 14.49
N PRO A 289 -24.71 -52.29 14.80
CA PRO A 289 -23.60 -51.93 15.68
C PRO A 289 -23.65 -52.58 17.07
N GLY A 290 -24.84 -52.98 17.55
CA GLY A 290 -25.02 -53.72 18.80
C GLY A 290 -24.65 -55.21 18.75
N ALA A 291 -24.65 -55.85 17.57
CA ALA A 291 -24.30 -57.27 17.42
C ALA A 291 -22.78 -57.51 17.59
N LEU A 292 -21.96 -56.47 17.38
CA LEU A 292 -20.51 -56.54 17.62
C LEU A 292 -20.13 -56.63 19.11
N MET A 293 -21.01 -56.20 20.03
CA MET A 293 -20.73 -56.29 21.47
C MET A 293 -21.10 -57.65 22.08
N VAL A 294 -21.98 -58.43 21.44
CA VAL A 294 -22.46 -59.72 21.98
C VAL A 294 -21.82 -60.92 21.25
N GLY A 295 -21.25 -60.74 20.05
CA GLY A 295 -20.64 -61.80 19.24
C GLY A 295 -19.11 -61.94 19.35
N ALA A 296 -18.49 -61.60 20.48
CA ALA A 296 -17.02 -61.56 20.60
C ALA A 296 -16.33 -62.94 20.78
N ALA A 297 -17.06 -64.05 20.88
CA ALA A 297 -16.49 -65.32 21.30
C ALA A 297 -16.04 -66.29 20.17
N THR A 298 -16.40 -66.09 18.90
CA THR A 298 -16.28 -67.18 17.90
C THR A 298 -15.49 -66.95 16.61
N THR A 299 -14.85 -65.81 16.30
CA THR A 299 -14.07 -65.76 15.04
C THR A 299 -12.83 -64.86 15.07
N ALA A 300 -11.70 -65.39 15.54
CA ALA A 300 -10.38 -64.81 15.27
C ALA A 300 -10.07 -64.73 13.75
N VAL A 301 -10.59 -65.68 12.96
CA VAL A 301 -10.49 -65.69 11.48
C VAL A 301 -11.40 -64.64 10.82
N GLY A 302 -12.54 -64.33 11.43
CA GLY A 302 -13.50 -63.32 10.96
C GLY A 302 -13.02 -61.89 11.21
N LEU A 303 -12.38 -61.64 12.36
CA LEU A 303 -11.75 -60.35 12.67
C LEU A 303 -10.58 -60.05 11.73
N ALA A 304 -9.73 -61.04 11.42
CA ALA A 304 -8.64 -60.86 10.45
C ALA A 304 -9.17 -60.56 9.03
N GLY A 305 -10.23 -61.24 8.59
CA GLY A 305 -10.89 -60.99 7.30
C GLY A 305 -11.57 -59.63 7.22
N LEU A 306 -12.22 -59.18 8.30
CA LEU A 306 -12.87 -57.87 8.39
C LEU A 306 -11.84 -56.73 8.41
N VAL A 307 -10.82 -56.81 9.26
CA VAL A 307 -9.75 -55.79 9.35
C VAL A 307 -8.95 -55.73 8.05
N GLY A 308 -8.65 -56.88 7.43
CA GLY A 308 -7.96 -56.94 6.14
C GLY A 308 -8.81 -56.37 4.98
N GLY A 309 -10.11 -56.68 4.94
CA GLY A 309 -11.03 -56.16 3.93
C GLY A 309 -11.24 -54.65 4.04
N GLU A 310 -11.37 -54.13 5.26
CA GLU A 310 -11.44 -52.68 5.51
C GLU A 310 -10.16 -51.96 5.10
N PHE A 311 -9.00 -52.53 5.43
CA PHE A 311 -7.71 -51.99 5.01
C PHE A 311 -7.57 -51.97 3.48
N ALA A 312 -7.94 -53.05 2.80
CA ALA A 312 -7.89 -53.13 1.33
C ALA A 312 -8.82 -52.11 0.66
N LEU A 313 -10.05 -51.95 1.16
CA LEU A 313 -10.99 -50.96 0.63
C LEU A 313 -10.50 -49.54 0.87
N LEU A 314 -9.94 -49.26 2.04
CA LEU A 314 -9.35 -47.97 2.38
C LEU A 314 -8.15 -47.66 1.48
N LYS A 315 -7.28 -48.65 1.21
CA LYS A 315 -6.18 -48.49 0.26
C LYS A 315 -6.66 -48.24 -1.16
N LEU A 316 -7.72 -48.92 -1.61
CA LEU A 316 -8.33 -48.64 -2.91
C LEU A 316 -8.85 -47.19 -2.99
N GLN A 317 -9.51 -46.71 -1.94
CA GLN A 317 -9.98 -45.32 -1.86
C GLN A 317 -8.82 -44.33 -1.85
N GLU A 318 -7.77 -44.61 -1.09
CA GLU A 318 -6.56 -43.80 -1.05
C GLU A 318 -5.95 -43.70 -2.46
N THR A 319 -5.67 -44.82 -3.12
CA THR A 319 -5.08 -44.84 -4.47
C THR A 319 -5.94 -44.07 -5.49
N ARG A 320 -7.28 -44.15 -5.38
CA ARG A 320 -8.19 -43.46 -6.30
C ARG A 320 -8.34 -41.96 -6.02
N HIS A 321 -8.37 -41.55 -4.76
CA HIS A 321 -8.75 -40.19 -4.37
C HIS A 321 -7.60 -39.32 -3.88
N ARG A 322 -6.51 -39.91 -3.37
CA ARG A 322 -5.36 -39.17 -2.85
C ARG A 322 -4.76 -38.21 -3.88
N PRO A 323 -4.48 -38.60 -5.15
CA PRO A 323 -3.87 -37.68 -6.11
C PRO A 323 -4.74 -36.45 -6.40
N ALA A 324 -6.05 -36.66 -6.56
CA ALA A 324 -6.99 -35.56 -6.83
C ALA A 324 -7.17 -34.64 -5.61
N PHE A 325 -7.12 -35.18 -4.40
CA PHE A 325 -7.21 -34.40 -3.17
C PHE A 325 -5.92 -33.62 -2.90
N GLU A 326 -4.76 -34.25 -3.15
CA GLU A 326 -3.46 -33.61 -3.09
C GLU A 326 -3.35 -32.44 -4.08
N ALA A 327 -3.74 -32.65 -5.33
CA ALA A 327 -3.73 -31.59 -6.35
C ALA A 327 -4.55 -30.37 -5.91
N ARG A 328 -5.75 -30.57 -5.36
CA ARG A 328 -6.59 -29.46 -4.85
C ARG A 328 -5.98 -28.73 -3.66
N LEU A 329 -5.30 -29.46 -2.76
CA LEU A 329 -4.59 -28.82 -1.66
C LEU A 329 -3.46 -27.94 -2.20
N ARG A 330 -2.66 -28.46 -3.15
CA ARG A 330 -1.59 -27.70 -3.80
C ARG A 330 -2.14 -26.48 -4.56
N ASP A 331 -3.21 -26.64 -5.34
CA ASP A 331 -3.87 -25.51 -6.02
C ASP A 331 -4.33 -24.43 -5.02
N GLY A 332 -4.85 -24.84 -3.87
CA GLY A 332 -5.25 -23.93 -2.80
C GLY A 332 -4.07 -23.22 -2.14
N ILE A 333 -2.93 -23.90 -1.99
CA ILE A 333 -1.67 -23.34 -1.50
C ILE A 333 -1.14 -22.31 -2.51
N ASP A 334 -1.17 -22.62 -3.81
CA ASP A 334 -0.75 -21.71 -4.88
C ASP A 334 -1.62 -20.46 -4.97
N GLU A 335 -2.94 -20.60 -4.81
CA GLU A 335 -3.84 -19.45 -4.77
C GLU A 335 -3.54 -18.56 -3.56
N ALA A 336 -3.37 -19.16 -2.38
CA ALA A 336 -2.99 -18.42 -1.17
C ALA A 336 -1.63 -17.71 -1.34
N ARG A 337 -0.67 -18.35 -2.00
CA ARG A 337 0.62 -17.73 -2.35
C ARG A 337 0.41 -16.50 -3.24
N ARG A 338 -0.37 -16.61 -4.32
CA ARG A 338 -0.69 -15.49 -5.21
C ARG A 338 -1.38 -14.34 -4.48
N ASP A 339 -2.27 -14.63 -3.53
CA ASP A 339 -2.92 -13.61 -2.71
C ASP A 339 -1.93 -12.82 -1.86
N VAL A 340 -1.03 -13.53 -1.17
CA VAL A 340 0.00 -12.88 -0.36
C VAL A 340 0.94 -12.06 -1.25
N ALA A 341 1.36 -12.60 -2.40
CA ALA A 341 2.20 -11.88 -3.36
C ALA A 341 1.55 -10.55 -3.78
N ARG A 342 0.28 -10.58 -4.22
CA ARG A 342 -0.48 -9.37 -4.59
C ARG A 342 -0.61 -8.38 -3.44
N SER A 343 -0.74 -8.87 -2.21
CA SER A 343 -0.78 -8.00 -1.02
C SER A 343 0.54 -7.29 -0.78
N LEU A 344 1.68 -7.97 -0.95
CA LEU A 344 3.02 -7.39 -0.79
C LEU A 344 3.36 -6.42 -1.92
N GLU A 345 2.93 -6.71 -3.16
CA GLU A 345 3.03 -5.81 -4.30
C GLU A 345 2.20 -4.54 -4.06
N GLY A 346 0.92 -4.69 -3.68
CA GLY A 346 0.05 -3.56 -3.38
C GLY A 346 0.57 -2.69 -2.22
N ALA A 347 1.16 -3.31 -1.20
CA ALA A 347 1.87 -2.61 -0.13
C ALA A 347 3.03 -1.76 -0.65
N THR A 348 3.85 -2.32 -1.55
CA THR A 348 5.01 -1.64 -2.14
C THR A 348 4.56 -0.47 -3.01
N SER A 349 3.57 -0.66 -3.89
CA SER A 349 3.00 0.39 -4.72
C SER A 349 2.35 1.50 -3.89
N ALA A 350 1.59 1.15 -2.85
CA ALA A 350 0.99 2.16 -1.96
C ALA A 350 2.05 3.00 -1.22
N ALA A 351 3.15 2.37 -0.81
CA ALA A 351 4.26 3.08 -0.19
C ALA A 351 4.98 4.02 -1.16
N ALA A 352 5.16 3.60 -2.42
CA ALA A 352 5.69 4.45 -3.48
C ALA A 352 4.78 5.63 -3.83
N ALA A 353 3.47 5.38 -3.97
CA ALA A 353 2.49 6.42 -4.29
C ALA A 353 2.43 7.50 -3.21
N ARG A 354 2.48 7.13 -1.92
CA ARG A 354 2.54 8.10 -0.81
C ARG A 354 3.80 8.95 -0.84
N LEU A 355 4.94 8.36 -1.24
CA LEU A 355 6.18 9.09 -1.41
C LEU A 355 6.02 10.14 -2.53
N ALA A 356 5.44 9.77 -3.67
CA ALA A 356 5.16 10.69 -4.76
C ALA A 356 4.18 11.82 -4.36
N GLU A 357 3.06 11.48 -3.72
CA GLU A 357 2.06 12.44 -3.24
C GLU A 357 2.63 13.40 -2.19
N GLY A 358 3.49 12.92 -1.29
CA GLY A 358 4.19 13.74 -0.31
C GLY A 358 5.08 14.80 -0.96
N LEU A 359 5.77 14.43 -2.05
CA LEU A 359 6.60 15.35 -2.82
C LEU A 359 5.78 16.39 -3.60
N GLU A 360 4.64 15.98 -4.19
CA GLU A 360 3.78 16.87 -4.97
C GLU A 360 3.02 17.87 -4.09
N SER A 361 2.38 17.39 -3.02
CA SER A 361 1.54 18.22 -2.14
C SER A 361 2.32 19.38 -1.52
N ARG A 362 3.55 19.14 -1.05
CA ARG A 362 4.39 20.19 -0.47
C ARG A 362 5.02 21.11 -1.52
N SER A 363 5.27 20.63 -2.74
CA SER A 363 5.67 21.50 -3.87
C SER A 363 4.57 22.50 -4.22
N GLU A 364 3.30 22.12 -4.10
CA GLU A 364 2.15 23.01 -4.34
C GLU A 364 1.91 23.97 -3.15
N GLU A 365 2.16 23.55 -1.92
CA GLU A 365 2.06 24.41 -0.74
C GLU A 365 3.04 25.59 -0.81
N GLY A 366 4.28 25.35 -1.28
CA GLY A 366 5.24 26.40 -1.57
C GLY A 366 4.77 27.43 -2.62
N LYS A 367 3.89 27.05 -3.55
CA LYS A 367 3.32 27.95 -4.56
C LYS A 367 2.14 28.78 -4.04
N ARG A 368 1.43 28.33 -3.00
CA ARG A 368 0.22 29.02 -2.48
C ARG A 368 0.53 30.10 -1.44
N MET A 369 1.67 30.02 -0.76
CA MET A 369 2.10 31.01 0.25
C MET A 369 2.95 32.24 -0.21
N PRO A 370 3.15 32.62 -1.49
CA PRO A 370 4.09 33.69 -1.83
C PRO A 370 3.66 35.11 -1.44
N SER A 371 2.39 35.39 -1.09
CA SER A 371 1.90 36.79 -1.06
C SER A 371 1.14 37.24 0.19
N GLN A 372 0.91 36.40 1.21
CA GLN A 372 0.16 36.81 2.42
C GLN A 372 0.87 36.56 3.76
N ALA A 373 1.95 35.79 3.78
CA ALA A 373 2.75 35.64 4.98
C ALA A 373 3.63 36.89 5.17
N ARG A 374 3.10 37.89 5.90
CA ARG A 374 3.95 38.81 6.67
C ARG A 374 4.95 37.96 7.46
N PRO A 375 6.23 38.34 7.54
CA PRO A 375 7.21 37.62 8.34
C PRO A 375 6.89 37.84 9.82
N ASP A 376 5.93 37.09 10.36
CA ASP A 376 5.78 36.98 11.80
C ASP A 376 6.95 36.13 12.29
N HIS A 377 7.92 36.85 12.84
CA HIS A 377 9.03 36.39 13.65
C HIS A 377 8.74 35.06 14.36
N TYR A 378 9.22 33.94 13.82
CA TYR A 378 9.44 32.74 14.61
C TYR A 378 10.68 32.96 15.48
N ARG A 379 10.37 33.54 16.64
CA ARG A 379 11.02 33.44 17.94
C ARG A 379 12.05 32.30 18.05
N ILE A 380 13.31 32.62 17.78
CA ILE A 380 14.44 31.83 18.27
C ILE A 380 14.43 31.97 19.80
N LEU A 381 14.13 30.87 20.48
CA LEU A 381 14.58 30.51 21.83
C LEU A 381 15.18 31.67 22.64
N GLY A 382 14.29 32.41 23.30
CA GLY A 382 14.67 33.19 24.47
C GLY A 382 15.01 32.23 25.62
N GLN A 383 16.22 32.41 26.14
CA GLN A 383 16.62 32.10 27.51
C GLN A 383 16.63 30.63 27.96
N LEU A 384 17.78 29.97 27.74
CA LEU A 384 18.42 29.27 28.85
C LEU A 384 19.65 30.07 29.26
N LYS A 385 19.38 31.07 30.11
CA LYS A 385 20.37 31.73 30.96
C LYS A 385 21.00 30.64 31.81
N ARG A 386 22.19 30.19 31.44
CA ARG A 386 23.08 29.38 32.29
C ARG A 386 23.35 30.21 33.56
N PRO A 387 22.92 29.81 34.77
CA PRO A 387 23.47 30.43 35.95
C PRO A 387 24.94 30.05 36.01
N ALA A 388 25.79 31.05 35.82
CA ALA A 388 27.17 30.99 36.26
C ALA A 388 27.18 30.92 37.79
N GLY A 389 28.02 30.04 38.33
CA GLY A 389 28.53 30.16 39.68
C GLY A 389 27.65 29.60 40.79
N SER A 390 28.08 28.46 41.33
CA SER A 390 28.15 28.28 42.78
C SER A 390 29.31 27.34 43.06
N ASP A 391 30.49 27.94 43.21
CA ASP A 391 31.53 27.40 44.08
C ASP A 391 31.02 27.49 45.53
N ALA A 392 30.88 26.34 46.19
CA ALA A 392 31.02 26.12 47.63
C ALA A 392 31.01 24.61 47.91
#